data_AF-A0A6G6WCG4-F1
#
_entry.id   AF-A0A6G6WCG4-F1
#
_cell.length_a   1.000
_cell.length_b   1.000
_cell.length_c   1.000
_cell.angle_alpha   90.00
_cell.angle_beta   90.00
_cell.angle_gamma   90.00
#
_symmetry.space_group_name_H-M   'P 1'
#
loop_
_entity.id
_entity.type
_entity.pdbx_description
1 polymer ?
#
loop_
_entity_poly.entity_id
_entity_poly.type
_entity_poly.pdbx_seq_one_letter_code
_entity_poly.pdbx_strand_id
1 'polypeptide(L)'
;MGGVAVAVVPTHREGVTCLDDWDGFGQRFTASGTTVFRAVRLSPDEVVTAAEVEARPARRSSPFAQVYLTAVVAGIAAACARDAVALVRGRRRNFFHGTAPEPRHDAVLQTTVGRLSADAYAARATVLEAARSLAAAQADGSVAAMERAALDAARAKVVVDELTTRAATGLLEAGSASAVRAGAALDRHWRNARTVIAHNPASYKLRVLGDHALNGTPPPVGSFF
;
A
#
# COMPACT_ATOMS: atom_id res chain seq x y z
N MET A 1 3.62 -38.09 4.64
CA MET A 1 4.50 -36.91 4.69
C MET A 1 3.63 -35.68 4.52
N GLY A 2 3.73 -34.71 5.44
CA GLY A 2 2.98 -33.45 5.35
C GLY A 2 3.63 -32.47 4.39
N GLY A 3 2.83 -31.74 3.62
CA GLY A 3 3.27 -30.65 2.74
C GLY A 3 2.36 -29.43 2.91
N VAL A 4 2.77 -28.28 2.38
CA VAL A 4 1.93 -27.06 2.38
C VAL A 4 0.84 -27.24 1.33
N ALA A 5 -0.42 -27.06 1.73
CA ALA A 5 -1.56 -27.00 0.84
C ALA A 5 -2.26 -25.65 1.00
N VAL A 6 -2.90 -25.17 -0.06
CA VAL A 6 -3.80 -24.01 0.01
C VAL A 6 -5.22 -24.57 -0.02
N ALA A 7 -6.08 -24.11 0.87
CA ALA A 7 -7.50 -24.47 0.85
C ALA A 7 -8.37 -23.23 0.83
N VAL A 8 -9.49 -23.29 0.10
CA VAL A 8 -10.52 -22.26 0.09
C VAL A 8 -11.76 -22.84 0.75
N VAL A 9 -12.11 -22.34 1.93
CA VAL A 9 -13.24 -22.84 2.72
C VAL A 9 -14.23 -21.73 3.06
N PRO A 10 -15.52 -22.04 3.23
CA PRO A 10 -16.49 -21.09 3.75
C PRO A 10 -16.14 -20.66 5.18
N THR A 11 -16.25 -19.36 5.48
CA THR A 11 -15.94 -18.80 6.80
C THR A 11 -16.88 -19.28 7.92
N HIS A 12 -18.05 -19.80 7.57
CA HIS A 12 -19.04 -20.36 8.49
C HIS A 12 -18.92 -21.89 8.66
N ARG A 13 -17.90 -22.53 8.06
CA ARG A 13 -17.65 -23.97 8.20
C ARG A 13 -17.40 -24.32 9.67
N GLU A 14 -17.95 -25.44 10.13
CA GLU A 14 -17.70 -25.96 11.47
C GLU A 14 -16.19 -26.02 11.76
N GLY A 15 -15.79 -25.47 12.90
CA GLY A 15 -14.38 -25.38 13.31
C GLY A 15 -13.65 -24.12 12.82
N VAL A 16 -14.23 -23.31 11.95
CA VAL A 16 -13.69 -21.98 11.57
C VAL A 16 -14.24 -20.92 12.52
N THR A 17 -13.37 -20.07 13.05
CA THR A 17 -13.78 -18.93 13.87
C THR A 17 -12.93 -17.72 13.51
N CYS A 18 -13.57 -16.68 12.97
CA CYS A 18 -12.94 -15.38 12.75
C CYS A 18 -13.15 -14.51 14.00
N LEU A 19 -12.06 -14.06 14.61
CA LEU A 19 -12.09 -13.18 15.77
C LEU A 19 -12.04 -11.72 15.31
N ASP A 20 -12.83 -10.86 15.96
CA ASP A 20 -12.78 -9.40 15.77
C ASP A 20 -11.77 -8.79 16.74
N ASP A 21 -10.50 -9.16 16.59
CA ASP A 21 -9.39 -8.82 17.49
C ASP A 21 -8.29 -7.98 16.81
N TRP A 22 -8.59 -7.36 15.66
CA TRP A 22 -7.67 -6.46 14.98
C TRP A 22 -7.48 -5.14 15.76
N ASP A 23 -6.25 -4.89 16.23
CA ASP A 23 -5.91 -3.75 17.09
C ASP A 23 -4.98 -2.70 16.44
N GLY A 24 -4.78 -2.76 15.12
CA GLY A 24 -3.90 -1.85 14.41
C GLY A 24 -4.29 -0.37 14.51
N PHE A 25 -3.31 0.52 14.65
CA PHE A 25 -3.56 1.97 14.77
C PHE A 25 -4.13 2.61 13.49
N GLY A 26 -3.87 2.00 12.33
CA GLY A 26 -4.43 2.33 11.03
C GLY A 26 -5.07 1.11 10.39
N GLN A 27 -5.74 1.29 9.25
CA GLN A 27 -6.48 0.22 8.57
C GLN A 27 -7.47 -0.48 9.51
N ARG A 28 -8.13 0.28 10.40
CA ARG A 28 -8.92 -0.26 11.52
C ARG A 28 -10.13 -1.10 11.12
N PHE A 29 -10.54 -1.07 9.85
CA PHE A 29 -11.72 -1.75 9.33
C PHE A 29 -11.38 -2.84 8.30
N THR A 30 -10.14 -3.34 8.28
CA THR A 30 -9.74 -4.41 7.34
C THR A 30 -10.03 -5.81 7.85
N ALA A 31 -10.48 -5.96 9.10
CA ALA A 31 -10.72 -7.25 9.75
C ALA A 31 -9.48 -8.18 9.67
N SER A 32 -8.27 -7.62 9.84
CA SER A 32 -7.00 -8.36 9.76
C SER A 32 -6.67 -9.11 11.06
N GLY A 33 -7.70 -9.56 11.77
CA GLY A 33 -7.60 -10.28 13.03
C GLY A 33 -7.30 -11.76 12.86
N THR A 34 -7.38 -12.49 13.96
CA THR A 34 -7.09 -13.91 14.05
C THR A 34 -8.21 -14.74 13.42
N THR A 35 -7.83 -15.74 12.62
CA THR A 35 -8.73 -16.83 12.24
C THR A 35 -8.24 -18.14 12.86
N VAL A 36 -9.10 -18.78 13.64
CA VAL A 36 -8.83 -20.05 14.32
C VAL A 36 -9.48 -21.18 13.52
N PHE A 37 -8.71 -22.23 13.23
CA PHE A 37 -9.18 -23.45 12.58
C PHE A 37 -9.06 -24.62 13.56
N ARG A 38 -10.17 -25.28 13.91
CA ARG A 38 -10.24 -26.43 14.80
C ARG A 38 -10.93 -27.60 14.11
N ALA A 39 -10.16 -28.63 13.75
CA ALA A 39 -10.66 -29.84 13.09
C ALA A 39 -11.57 -29.55 11.87
N VAL A 40 -11.24 -28.49 11.11
CA VAL A 40 -12.01 -28.07 9.94
C VAL A 40 -11.92 -29.14 8.86
N ARG A 41 -13.08 -29.67 8.47
CA ARG A 41 -13.16 -30.65 7.39
C ARG A 41 -12.96 -29.96 6.05
N LEU A 42 -12.08 -30.53 5.23
CA LEU A 42 -11.81 -30.10 3.86
C LEU A 42 -12.33 -31.17 2.89
N SER A 43 -13.05 -30.74 1.86
CA SER A 43 -13.36 -31.59 0.71
C SER A 43 -12.21 -31.56 -0.30
N PRO A 44 -11.99 -32.63 -1.10
CA PRO A 44 -10.90 -32.65 -2.08
C PRO A 44 -10.93 -31.50 -3.10
N ASP A 45 -12.11 -31.02 -3.46
CA ASP A 45 -12.32 -29.88 -4.37
C ASP A 45 -12.01 -28.51 -3.75
N GLU A 46 -11.85 -28.43 -2.44
CA GLU A 46 -11.49 -27.20 -1.71
C GLU A 46 -9.97 -27.03 -1.59
N VAL A 47 -9.19 -28.06 -1.95
CA VAL A 47 -7.75 -28.12 -1.75
C VAL A 47 -7.03 -27.89 -3.07
N VAL A 48 -6.20 -26.85 -3.11
CA VAL A 48 -5.17 -26.66 -4.13
C VAL A 48 -3.88 -27.28 -3.61
N THR A 49 -3.46 -28.35 -4.27
CA THR A 49 -2.28 -29.14 -3.88
C THR A 49 -0.98 -28.40 -4.17
N ALA A 50 0.10 -28.76 -3.46
CA ALA A 50 1.43 -28.25 -3.72
C ALA A 50 1.84 -28.43 -5.20
N ALA A 51 1.52 -29.59 -5.80
CA ALA A 51 1.82 -29.89 -7.19
C ALA A 51 1.10 -28.94 -8.17
N GLU A 52 -0.16 -28.58 -7.89
CA GLU A 52 -0.92 -27.63 -8.71
C GLU A 52 -0.41 -26.19 -8.58
N VAL A 53 0.15 -25.83 -7.42
CA VAL A 53 0.85 -24.56 -7.21
C VAL A 53 2.19 -24.57 -7.96
N GLU A 54 2.96 -25.64 -7.86
CA GLU A 54 4.26 -25.81 -8.52
C GLU A 54 4.16 -25.86 -10.04
N ALA A 55 3.06 -26.38 -10.59
CA ALA A 55 2.78 -26.38 -12.02
C ALA A 55 2.58 -24.96 -12.61
N ARG A 56 2.54 -23.91 -11.77
CA ARG A 56 2.29 -22.52 -12.18
C ARG A 56 3.32 -21.55 -11.59
N PRO A 57 4.63 -21.70 -11.90
CA PRO A 57 5.70 -20.92 -11.27
C PRO A 57 5.54 -19.41 -11.50
N ALA A 58 5.06 -18.97 -12.66
CA ALA A 58 4.77 -17.56 -12.92
C ALA A 58 3.70 -16.96 -11.97
N ARG A 59 2.75 -17.77 -11.48
CA ARG A 59 1.77 -17.31 -10.48
C ARG A 59 2.41 -17.14 -9.10
N ARG A 60 3.40 -17.97 -8.76
CA ARG A 60 4.14 -17.89 -7.49
C ARG A 60 5.01 -16.63 -7.41
N SER A 61 5.56 -16.21 -8.55
CA SER A 61 6.37 -14.99 -8.68
C SER A 61 5.53 -13.73 -8.92
N SER A 62 4.20 -13.81 -8.90
CA SER A 62 3.35 -12.69 -9.29
C SER A 62 3.37 -11.57 -8.24
N PRO A 63 3.76 -10.34 -8.58
CA PRO A 63 3.80 -9.22 -7.64
C PRO A 63 2.43 -8.53 -7.46
N PHE A 64 1.34 -9.19 -7.84
CA PHE A 64 -0.01 -8.60 -7.83
C PHE A 64 -0.38 -7.99 -6.48
N ALA A 65 -0.16 -8.72 -5.37
CA ALA A 65 -0.47 -8.22 -4.04
C ALA A 65 0.33 -6.96 -3.68
N GLN A 66 1.58 -6.86 -4.15
CA GLN A 66 2.45 -5.72 -3.90
C GLN A 66 1.98 -4.49 -4.68
N VAL A 67 1.62 -4.66 -5.96
CA VAL A 67 1.05 -3.59 -6.78
C VAL A 67 -0.28 -3.12 -6.19
N TYR A 68 -1.14 -4.04 -5.75
CA TYR A 68 -2.41 -3.74 -5.11
C TYR A 68 -2.24 -2.89 -3.84
N LEU A 69 -1.38 -3.33 -2.90
CA LEU A 69 -1.13 -2.57 -1.68
C LEU A 69 -0.47 -1.21 -1.96
N THR A 70 0.43 -1.16 -2.94
CA THR A 70 1.04 0.12 -3.38
C THR A 70 -0.02 1.07 -3.94
N ALA A 71 -1.04 0.57 -4.65
CA ALA A 71 -2.15 1.37 -5.14
C ALA A 71 -3.01 1.94 -4.01
N VAL A 72 -3.25 1.15 -2.95
CA VAL A 72 -3.92 1.63 -1.73
C VAL A 72 -3.13 2.80 -1.11
N VAL A 73 -1.80 2.66 -0.97
CA VAL A 73 -0.93 3.71 -0.42
C VAL A 73 -0.94 4.96 -1.30
N ALA A 74 -0.85 4.83 -2.63
CA ALA A 74 -0.98 5.95 -3.55
C ALA A 74 -2.36 6.65 -3.45
N GLY A 75 -3.42 5.88 -3.21
CA GLY A 75 -4.77 6.41 -2.95
C GLY A 75 -4.83 7.28 -1.69
N ILE A 76 -4.06 6.93 -0.64
CA ILE A 76 -3.93 7.75 0.57
C ILE A 76 -3.21 9.06 0.26
N ALA A 77 -2.13 9.06 -0.53
CA ALA A 77 -1.48 10.30 -0.96
C ALA A 77 -2.44 11.24 -1.71
N ALA A 78 -3.26 10.67 -2.61
CA ALA A 78 -4.28 11.45 -3.31
C ALA A 78 -5.35 12.00 -2.36
N ALA A 79 -5.72 11.26 -1.30
CA ALA A 79 -6.63 11.75 -0.28
C ALA A 79 -6.01 12.89 0.55
N CYS A 80 -4.72 12.81 0.91
CA CYS A 80 -4.01 13.90 1.58
C CYS A 80 -4.06 15.20 0.75
N ALA A 81 -3.80 15.12 -0.56
CA ALA A 81 -3.85 16.29 -1.43
C ALA A 81 -5.26 16.90 -1.51
N ARG A 82 -6.31 16.08 -1.64
CA ARG A 82 -7.70 16.56 -1.65
C ARG A 82 -8.09 17.21 -0.32
N ASP A 83 -7.76 16.58 0.79
CA ASP A 83 -8.09 17.08 2.12
C ASP A 83 -7.33 18.37 2.44
N ALA A 84 -6.09 18.53 1.96
CA ALA A 84 -5.34 19.78 2.10
C ALA A 84 -6.02 20.93 1.35
N VAL A 85 -6.50 20.69 0.13
CA VAL A 85 -7.26 21.69 -0.64
C VAL A 85 -8.54 22.07 0.09
N ALA A 86 -9.30 21.09 0.59
CA ALA A 86 -10.54 21.33 1.33
C ALA A 86 -10.27 22.14 2.61
N LEU A 87 -9.21 21.78 3.34
CA LEU A 87 -8.82 22.44 4.59
C LEU A 87 -8.42 23.89 4.38
N VAL A 88 -7.54 24.17 3.40
CA VAL A 88 -7.08 25.54 3.11
C VAL A 88 -8.24 26.40 2.58
N ARG A 89 -9.10 25.87 1.71
CA ARG A 89 -10.27 26.61 1.19
C ARG A 89 -11.33 26.87 2.25
N GLY A 90 -11.53 25.95 3.20
CA GLY A 90 -12.51 26.08 4.28
C GLY A 90 -12.06 27.01 5.41
N ARG A 91 -10.79 27.39 5.45
CA ARG A 91 -10.21 28.18 6.55
C ARG A 91 -10.43 29.68 6.34
N ARG A 92 -11.02 30.33 7.35
CA ARG A 92 -11.26 31.79 7.34
C ARG A 92 -10.11 32.62 7.89
N ARG A 93 -9.36 32.09 8.86
CA ARG A 93 -8.25 32.79 9.50
C ARG A 93 -6.91 32.34 8.94
N ASN A 94 -6.07 33.27 8.53
CA ASN A 94 -4.70 32.95 8.13
C ASN A 94 -3.72 32.98 9.32
N PHE A 95 -2.48 32.55 9.09
CA PHE A 95 -1.41 32.65 10.07
C PHE A 95 -1.03 34.11 10.31
N PHE A 96 -0.52 34.38 11.51
CA PHE A 96 -0.08 35.73 11.89
C PHE A 96 1.01 36.27 10.95
N HIS A 97 1.93 35.41 10.51
CA HIS A 97 2.97 35.72 9.53
C HIS A 97 2.60 35.26 8.10
N GLY A 98 1.31 35.06 7.82
CA GLY A 98 0.86 34.68 6.48
C GLY A 98 1.12 35.79 5.46
N THR A 99 1.27 35.41 4.19
CA THR A 99 1.60 36.35 3.10
C THR A 99 0.37 37.00 2.47
N ALA A 100 -0.83 36.66 2.95
CA ALA A 100 -2.10 37.17 2.44
C ALA A 100 -3.20 37.17 3.52
N PRO A 101 -4.29 37.97 3.38
CA PRO A 101 -5.41 37.94 4.30
C PRO A 101 -6.14 36.58 4.35
N GLU A 102 -6.34 35.96 3.17
CA GLU A 102 -7.04 34.69 3.05
C GLU A 102 -6.05 33.53 2.86
N PRO A 103 -6.22 32.38 3.55
CA PRO A 103 -5.33 31.23 3.43
C PRO A 103 -5.16 30.70 1.99
N ARG A 104 -6.20 30.76 1.16
CA ARG A 104 -6.12 30.31 -0.24
C ARG A 104 -5.20 31.17 -1.13
N HIS A 105 -4.91 32.40 -0.71
CA HIS A 105 -4.04 33.34 -1.40
C HIS A 105 -2.63 33.42 -0.78
N ASP A 106 -2.37 32.65 0.27
CA ASP A 106 -1.07 32.59 0.93
C ASP A 106 -0.08 31.73 0.14
N ALA A 107 1.06 32.31 -0.25
CA ALA A 107 2.03 31.67 -1.13
C ALA A 107 2.73 30.47 -0.47
N VAL A 108 2.89 30.50 0.87
CA VAL A 108 3.48 29.39 1.63
C VAL A 108 2.51 28.21 1.64
N LEU A 109 1.22 28.47 1.90
CA LEU A 109 0.20 27.42 1.85
C LEU A 109 -0.01 26.86 0.44
N GLN A 110 0.01 27.72 -0.58
CA GLN A 110 -0.04 27.27 -1.98
C GLN A 110 1.15 26.39 -2.33
N THR A 111 2.33 26.68 -1.79
CA THR A 111 3.53 25.84 -1.96
C THR A 111 3.34 24.46 -1.34
N THR A 112 2.83 24.38 -0.11
CA THR A 112 2.52 23.10 0.55
C THR A 112 1.49 22.30 -0.25
N VAL A 113 0.37 22.93 -0.63
CA VAL A 113 -0.69 22.27 -1.43
C VAL A 113 -0.15 21.82 -2.80
N GLY A 114 0.68 22.64 -3.45
CA GLY A 114 1.34 22.31 -4.71
C GLY A 114 2.25 21.09 -4.58
N ARG A 115 3.04 21.01 -3.48
CA ARG A 115 3.88 19.83 -3.19
C ARG A 115 3.03 18.57 -3.01
N LEU A 116 1.95 18.64 -2.22
CA LEU A 116 1.04 17.51 -2.01
C LEU A 116 0.38 17.03 -3.31
N SER A 117 0.00 17.97 -4.18
CA SER A 117 -0.53 17.67 -5.50
C SER A 117 0.51 16.95 -6.38
N ALA A 118 1.75 17.43 -6.39
CA ALA A 118 2.83 16.81 -7.16
C ALA A 118 3.19 15.42 -6.64
N ASP A 119 3.24 15.24 -5.31
CA ASP A 119 3.51 13.95 -4.66
C ASP A 119 2.41 12.92 -4.98
N ALA A 120 1.14 13.32 -4.92
CA ALA A 120 0.01 12.48 -5.29
C ALA A 120 0.03 12.11 -6.79
N TYR A 121 0.38 13.05 -7.66
CA TYR A 121 0.55 12.80 -9.09
C TYR A 121 1.65 11.76 -9.34
N ALA A 122 2.83 11.96 -8.74
CA ALA A 122 3.95 11.04 -8.86
C ALA A 122 3.60 9.64 -8.35
N ALA A 123 2.98 9.54 -7.17
CA ALA A 123 2.57 8.26 -6.60
C ALA A 123 1.60 7.50 -7.53
N ARG A 124 0.63 8.22 -8.12
CA ARG A 124 -0.30 7.65 -9.10
C ARG A 124 0.42 7.18 -10.36
N ALA A 125 1.30 7.99 -10.91
CA ALA A 125 2.05 7.65 -12.12
C ALA A 125 2.92 6.40 -11.91
N THR A 126 3.63 6.35 -10.78
CA THR A 126 4.48 5.23 -10.39
C THR A 126 3.71 3.92 -10.25
N VAL A 127 2.55 3.92 -9.59
CA VAL A 127 1.76 2.67 -9.45
C VAL A 127 1.10 2.23 -10.75
N LEU A 128 0.70 3.17 -11.62
CA LEU A 128 0.17 2.84 -12.95
C LEU A 128 1.25 2.19 -13.82
N GLU A 129 2.51 2.59 -13.68
CA GLU A 129 3.62 1.96 -14.37
C GLU A 129 3.86 0.53 -13.88
N ALA A 130 3.89 0.30 -12.56
CA ALA A 130 4.00 -1.04 -12.00
C ALA A 130 2.83 -1.95 -12.43
N ALA A 131 1.61 -1.40 -12.51
CA ALA A 131 0.44 -2.12 -13.00
C ALA A 131 0.56 -2.50 -14.48
N ARG A 132 1.10 -1.61 -15.33
CA ARG A 132 1.39 -1.94 -16.73
C ARG A 132 2.43 -3.04 -16.86
N SER A 133 3.52 -2.97 -16.08
CA SER A 133 4.56 -4.00 -16.06
C SER A 133 3.98 -5.37 -15.65
N LEU A 134 3.15 -5.40 -14.60
CA LEU A 134 2.43 -6.60 -14.19
C LEU A 134 1.50 -7.15 -15.28
N ALA A 135 0.70 -6.30 -15.92
CA ALA A 135 -0.22 -6.73 -16.98
C ALA A 135 0.54 -7.33 -18.17
N ALA A 136 1.66 -6.71 -18.57
CA ALA A 136 2.52 -7.23 -19.62
C ALA A 136 3.14 -8.60 -19.23
N ALA A 137 3.59 -8.74 -17.98
CA ALA A 137 4.12 -10.01 -17.48
C ALA A 137 3.06 -11.13 -17.42
N GLN A 138 1.82 -10.79 -17.07
CA GLN A 138 0.70 -11.73 -17.08
C GLN A 138 0.35 -12.21 -18.50
N ALA A 139 0.43 -11.32 -19.49
CA ALA A 139 0.20 -11.67 -20.89
C ALA A 139 1.34 -12.54 -21.47
N ASP A 140 2.58 -12.26 -21.09
CA ASP A 140 3.77 -13.01 -21.51
C ASP A 140 3.85 -14.41 -20.87
N GLY A 141 3.58 -14.50 -19.56
CA GLY A 141 3.51 -15.76 -18.82
C GLY A 141 4.87 -16.38 -18.45
N SER A 142 6.00 -15.80 -18.87
CA SER A 142 7.33 -16.29 -18.49
C SER A 142 7.73 -15.87 -17.07
N VAL A 143 8.60 -16.67 -16.44
CA VAL A 143 9.20 -16.35 -15.15
C VAL A 143 10.01 -15.05 -15.22
N ALA A 144 10.78 -14.86 -16.29
CA ALA A 144 11.58 -13.65 -16.48
C ALA A 144 10.71 -12.39 -16.57
N ALA A 145 9.52 -12.46 -17.18
CA ALA A 145 8.59 -11.33 -17.19
C ALA A 145 8.03 -11.03 -15.80
N MET A 146 7.70 -12.06 -15.02
CA MET A 146 7.24 -11.90 -13.63
C MET A 146 8.33 -11.32 -12.73
N GLU A 147 9.59 -11.72 -12.90
CA GLU A 147 10.73 -11.17 -12.17
C GLU A 147 10.90 -9.67 -12.45
N ARG A 148 10.81 -9.26 -13.73
CA ARG A 148 10.84 -7.83 -14.11
C ARG A 148 9.71 -7.05 -13.44
N ALA A 149 8.48 -7.56 -13.52
CA ALA A 149 7.33 -6.94 -12.87
C ALA A 149 7.49 -6.86 -11.33
N ALA A 150 8.12 -7.85 -10.70
CA ALA A 150 8.38 -7.85 -9.27
C ALA A 150 9.38 -6.78 -8.86
N LEU A 151 10.43 -6.58 -9.65
CA LEU A 151 11.38 -5.48 -9.45
C LEU A 151 10.69 -4.12 -9.61
N ASP A 152 9.81 -3.96 -10.61
CA ASP A 152 9.06 -2.72 -10.81
C ASP A 152 8.07 -2.46 -9.67
N ALA A 153 7.39 -3.49 -9.17
CA ALA A 153 6.53 -3.38 -8.00
C ALA A 153 7.32 -2.99 -6.75
N ALA A 154 8.53 -3.53 -6.56
CA ALA A 154 9.41 -3.16 -5.45
C ALA A 154 9.88 -1.69 -5.54
N ARG A 155 10.28 -1.22 -6.73
CA ARG A 155 10.62 0.19 -6.97
C ARG A 155 9.43 1.10 -6.67
N ALA A 156 8.27 0.73 -7.21
CA ALA A 156 7.05 1.52 -7.03
C ALA A 156 6.67 1.65 -5.56
N LYS A 157 6.73 0.53 -4.81
CA LYS A 157 6.48 0.54 -3.37
C LYS A 157 7.38 1.52 -2.63
N VAL A 158 8.71 1.43 -2.82
CA VAL A 158 9.68 2.30 -2.13
C VAL A 158 9.35 3.78 -2.36
N VAL A 159 9.14 4.16 -3.62
CA VAL A 159 8.84 5.55 -3.99
C VAL A 159 7.49 5.99 -3.42
N VAL A 160 6.44 5.20 -3.59
CA VAL A 160 5.08 5.55 -3.17
C VAL A 160 4.97 5.64 -1.64
N ASP A 161 5.65 4.76 -0.89
CA ASP A 161 5.68 4.78 0.57
C ASP A 161 6.26 6.11 1.10
N GLU A 162 7.36 6.58 0.50
CA GLU A 162 8.03 7.84 0.86
C GLU A 162 7.18 9.05 0.50
N LEU A 163 6.65 9.10 -0.73
CA LEU A 163 5.76 10.17 -1.19
C LEU A 163 4.53 10.29 -0.28
N THR A 164 3.93 9.16 0.08
CA THR A 164 2.70 9.12 0.89
C THR A 164 2.97 9.51 2.34
N THR A 165 4.09 9.06 2.92
CA THR A 165 4.49 9.46 4.27
C THR A 165 4.70 10.98 4.34
N ARG A 166 5.40 11.55 3.35
CA ARG A 166 5.58 13.01 3.25
C ARG A 166 4.26 13.73 3.05
N ALA A 167 3.38 13.22 2.19
CA ALA A 167 2.09 13.85 1.92
C ALA A 167 1.19 13.89 3.16
N ALA A 168 1.18 12.81 3.96
CA ALA A 168 0.43 12.77 5.21
C ALA A 168 0.96 13.77 6.24
N THR A 169 2.28 13.94 6.34
CA THR A 169 2.89 14.98 7.20
C THR A 169 2.57 16.39 6.68
N GLY A 170 2.73 16.65 5.38
CA GLY A 170 2.48 17.96 4.79
C GLY A 170 1.01 18.41 4.89
N LEU A 171 0.06 17.47 4.93
CA LEU A 171 -1.34 17.80 5.25
C LEU A 171 -1.48 18.43 6.65
N LEU A 172 -0.77 17.90 7.64
CA LEU A 172 -0.78 18.45 8.99
C LEU A 172 -0.11 19.82 9.03
N GLU A 173 0.96 20.04 8.26
CA GLU A 173 1.61 21.34 8.12
C GLU A 173 0.69 22.40 7.51
N ALA A 174 -0.03 22.07 6.43
CA ALA A 174 -0.99 22.97 5.79
C ALA A 174 -2.11 23.42 6.75
N GLY A 175 -2.53 22.51 7.65
CA GLY A 175 -3.60 22.77 8.61
C GLY A 175 -3.19 23.31 9.97
N SER A 176 -1.95 23.05 10.39
CA SER A 176 -1.42 23.32 11.73
C SER A 176 -2.41 22.88 12.82
N ALA A 177 -2.70 23.73 13.81
CA ALA A 177 -3.61 23.44 14.91
C ALA A 177 -5.02 22.98 14.47
N SER A 178 -5.48 23.36 13.27
CA SER A 178 -6.79 22.92 12.76
C SER A 178 -6.76 21.45 12.31
N ALA A 179 -5.61 20.96 11.83
CA ALA A 179 -5.47 19.61 11.33
C ALA A 179 -5.34 18.55 12.43
N VAL A 180 -4.91 18.94 13.63
CA VAL A 180 -4.72 18.03 14.77
C VAL A 180 -5.97 17.88 15.65
N ARG A 181 -7.11 18.43 15.23
CA ARG A 181 -8.39 18.24 15.95
C ARG A 181 -8.86 16.80 15.74
N ALA A 182 -9.16 16.09 16.83
CA ALA A 182 -9.65 14.71 16.77
C ALA A 182 -10.86 14.54 15.85
N GLY A 183 -11.80 15.50 15.84
CA GLY A 183 -12.98 15.48 14.95
C GLY A 183 -12.67 15.65 13.45
N ALA A 184 -11.51 16.21 13.08
CA ALA A 184 -11.07 16.27 11.69
C ALA A 184 -10.44 14.94 11.23
N ALA A 185 -9.90 14.17 12.18
CA ALA A 185 -9.32 12.84 11.99
C ALA A 185 -8.30 12.78 10.84
N LEU A 186 -7.53 13.83 10.57
CA LEU A 186 -6.60 13.88 9.41
C LEU A 186 -5.35 13.02 9.62
N ASP A 187 -5.00 12.75 10.88
CA ASP A 187 -4.00 11.77 11.30
C ASP A 187 -4.31 10.35 10.77
N ARG A 188 -5.57 10.06 10.41
CA ARG A 188 -5.98 8.78 9.81
C ARG A 188 -5.19 8.44 8.55
N HIS A 189 -4.78 9.44 7.75
CA HIS A 189 -4.02 9.19 6.53
C HIS A 189 -2.63 8.65 6.85
N TRP A 190 -1.93 9.30 7.78
CA TRP A 190 -0.63 8.82 8.24
C TRP A 190 -0.75 7.43 8.87
N ARG A 191 -1.72 7.25 9.79
CA ARG A 191 -1.95 5.96 10.45
C ARG A 191 -2.22 4.85 9.44
N ASN A 192 -3.16 5.06 8.53
CA ASN A 192 -3.52 4.08 7.50
C ASN A 192 -2.36 3.77 6.55
N ALA A 193 -1.58 4.78 6.13
CA ALA A 193 -0.42 4.56 5.29
C ALA A 193 0.65 3.74 6.01
N ARG A 194 1.03 4.14 7.23
CA ARG A 194 2.07 3.47 8.01
C ARG A 194 1.72 2.01 8.32
N THR A 195 0.44 1.70 8.58
CA THR A 195 0.00 0.31 8.76
C THR A 195 0.21 -0.54 7.51
N VAL A 196 -0.15 -0.04 6.32
CA VAL A 196 0.06 -0.79 5.06
C VAL A 196 1.55 -0.90 4.72
N ILE A 197 2.30 0.18 4.90
CA ILE A 197 3.75 0.25 4.61
C ILE A 197 4.52 -0.79 5.43
N ALA A 198 4.12 -1.01 6.69
CA ALA A 198 4.78 -1.92 7.62
C ALA A 198 4.74 -3.41 7.19
N HIS A 199 3.76 -3.81 6.38
CA HIS A 199 3.57 -5.22 5.98
C HIS A 199 4.79 -5.79 5.23
N ASN A 200 5.53 -4.96 4.48
CA ASN A 200 6.70 -5.37 3.72
C ASN A 200 7.78 -4.27 3.81
N PRO A 201 8.79 -4.39 4.69
CA PRO A 201 9.73 -3.30 4.95
C PRO A 201 10.50 -2.90 3.69
N ALA A 202 10.56 -1.59 3.42
CA ALA A 202 11.27 -1.03 2.27
C ALA A 202 12.76 -1.41 2.24
N SER A 203 13.39 -1.62 3.40
CA SER A 203 14.79 -2.05 3.51
C SER A 203 15.08 -3.35 2.79
N TYR A 204 14.18 -4.35 2.87
CA TYR A 204 14.33 -5.61 2.15
C TYR A 204 14.14 -5.42 0.64
N LYS A 205 13.18 -4.57 0.22
CA LYS A 205 12.98 -4.23 -1.19
C LYS A 205 14.22 -3.54 -1.77
N LEU A 206 14.77 -2.55 -1.06
CA LEU A 206 15.99 -1.83 -1.44
C LEU A 206 17.19 -2.78 -1.54
N ARG A 207 17.37 -3.70 -0.59
CA ARG A 207 18.43 -4.73 -0.65
C ARG A 207 18.32 -5.56 -1.93
N VAL A 208 17.14 -6.08 -2.24
CA VAL A 208 16.92 -6.91 -3.44
C VAL A 208 17.13 -6.11 -4.72
N LEU A 209 16.63 -4.86 -4.78
CA LEU A 209 16.85 -3.99 -5.92
C LEU A 209 18.34 -3.70 -6.15
N GLY A 210 19.10 -3.46 -5.08
CA GLY A 210 20.54 -3.24 -5.14
C GLY A 210 21.30 -4.48 -5.58
N ASP A 211 21.00 -5.65 -5.00
CA ASP A 211 21.61 -6.93 -5.36
C ASP A 211 21.33 -7.28 -6.83
N HIS A 212 20.09 -7.11 -7.28
CA HIS A 212 19.75 -7.30 -8.70
C HIS A 212 20.51 -6.34 -9.62
N ALA A 213 20.61 -5.06 -9.26
CA ALA A 213 21.30 -4.06 -10.07
C ALA A 213 22.80 -4.31 -10.19
N LEU A 214 23.44 -4.86 -9.15
CA LEU A 214 24.88 -5.12 -9.11
C LEU A 214 25.24 -6.50 -9.69
N ASN A 215 24.47 -7.51 -9.34
CA ASN A 215 24.84 -8.92 -9.55
C ASN A 215 23.90 -9.65 -10.52
N GLY A 216 22.81 -9.03 -10.96
CA GLY A 216 21.78 -9.68 -11.76
C GLY A 216 20.96 -10.72 -10.99
N THR A 217 21.10 -10.79 -9.66
CA THR A 217 20.39 -11.74 -8.81
C THR A 217 18.88 -11.60 -9.00
N PRO A 218 18.14 -12.67 -9.36
CA PRO A 218 16.69 -12.59 -9.52
C PRO A 218 15.99 -12.26 -8.19
N PRO A 219 14.84 -11.57 -8.21
CA PRO A 219 14.07 -11.32 -7.00
C PRO A 219 13.61 -12.65 -6.36
N PRO A 220 13.45 -12.69 -5.02
CA PRO A 220 13.01 -13.89 -4.33
C PRO A 220 11.57 -14.26 -4.71
N VAL A 221 11.28 -15.56 -4.71
CA VAL A 221 9.96 -16.10 -5.08
C VAL A 221 9.05 -16.21 -3.85
N GLY A 222 7.87 -15.59 -3.86
CA GLY A 222 6.85 -15.74 -2.80
C GLY A 222 6.14 -14.44 -2.41
N SER A 223 5.06 -14.56 -1.62
CA SER A 223 4.02 -13.53 -1.38
C SER A 223 4.48 -12.19 -0.82
N PHE A 224 5.72 -12.10 -0.35
CA PHE A 224 6.30 -10.90 0.26
C PHE A 224 7.19 -10.10 -0.71
N PHE A 225 7.47 -10.63 -1.91
CA PHE A 225 8.24 -9.91 -2.93
C PHE A 225 7.41 -9.43 -4.11
#